data_AF-A0A8H5H0E8-F1
#
_entry.id   AF-A0A8H5H0E8-F1
#
_cell.length_a   1.000
_cell.length_b   1.000
_cell.length_c   1.000
_cell.angle_alpha   90.00
_cell.angle_beta   90.00
_cell.angle_gamma   90.00
#
_symmetry.space_group_name_H-M   'P 1'
#
loop_
_entity.id
_entity.type
_entity.pdbx_description
1 polymer ?
#
loop_
_entity_poly.entity_id
_entity_poly.type
_entity_poly.pdbx_seq_one_letter_code
_entity_poly.pdbx_strand_id
1 'polypeptide(L)'
;MDKHAIALLAEAESWTWPPTLRILEKQGGNYKAIMLKLLSYLIKESQLLGGTVLDQFWKQVEECHPKFKENVSNIRNAPSVLFDEAPAMLFEGVDRNDVDFEPIFKMAAEYFTHLGIAFMNPGGPKSGGGTPHSVSDVVKMETDQLLSVAQEVGFGVRKQAALKRLSFKRDGYSCVMTGVKFNEVHSRYKLHRGYNFNPILSHIIPNSVHGEPDTLKCIAMFAGNEARDLVVQHLNAIGNVMNLEKNAHEAYNDLQWGIEAWNEDGMVKYVYRRVPLILETGPASITLRDGDPIKFGLGTEGSRLGGGPLPLLCNLQLAVARALNMSGAAEVISQLMEDADDSDFPHILLSSKDFCDILDAKLLLKSICL
;
A
#
# COMPACT_ATOMS: atom_id res chain seq x y z
N MET A 1 14.46 13.42 10.59
CA MET A 1 14.70 12.91 9.23
C MET A 1 16.19 13.04 8.94
N ASP A 2 16.84 11.94 8.57
CA ASP A 2 18.27 11.95 8.25
C ASP A 2 18.45 12.54 6.86
N LYS A 3 18.73 13.84 6.82
CA LYS A 3 18.83 14.61 5.58
C LYS A 3 20.03 14.18 4.73
N HIS A 4 21.03 13.48 5.29
CA HIS A 4 22.15 12.95 4.50
C HIS A 4 21.70 11.87 3.52
N ALA A 5 20.88 10.91 3.97
CA ALA A 5 20.38 9.84 3.10
C ALA A 5 19.52 10.40 1.95
N ILE A 6 18.69 11.40 2.25
CA ILE A 6 17.84 12.07 1.26
C ILE A 6 18.69 12.88 0.27
N ALA A 7 19.69 13.63 0.74
CA ALA A 7 20.62 14.36 -0.12
C ALA A 7 21.40 13.40 -1.04
N LEU A 8 21.86 12.27 -0.48
CA LEU A 8 22.53 11.22 -1.25
C LEU A 8 21.63 10.66 -2.35
N LEU A 9 20.39 10.27 -2.03
CA LEU A 9 19.44 9.73 -3.00
C LEU A 9 19.06 10.75 -4.08
N ALA A 10 18.90 12.02 -3.72
CA ALA A 10 18.59 13.09 -4.67
C ALA A 10 19.75 13.34 -5.65
N GLU A 11 20.98 13.42 -5.14
CA GLU A 11 22.18 13.53 -5.97
C GLU A 11 22.35 12.30 -6.85
N ALA A 12 21.97 11.12 -6.35
CA ALA A 12 22.06 9.85 -7.06
C ALA A 12 21.13 9.73 -8.27
N GLU A 13 20.06 10.54 -8.35
CA GLU A 13 19.25 10.64 -9.57
C GLU A 13 20.04 11.18 -10.77
N SER A 14 21.08 12.00 -10.52
CA SER A 14 21.93 12.56 -11.58
C SER A 14 23.06 11.62 -12.03
N TRP A 15 23.27 10.50 -11.32
CA TRP A 15 24.41 9.64 -11.58
C TRP A 15 24.21 8.85 -12.86
N THR A 16 25.27 8.78 -13.68
CA THR A 16 25.38 7.82 -14.77
C THR A 16 25.64 6.45 -14.16
N TRP A 17 24.60 5.82 -13.62
CA TRP A 17 24.69 4.49 -13.08
C TRP A 17 25.23 3.55 -14.16
N PRO A 18 26.21 2.69 -13.84
CA PRO A 18 26.62 1.64 -14.75
C PRO A 18 25.37 0.89 -15.25
N PRO A 19 25.36 0.42 -16.50
CA PRO A 19 24.34 -0.51 -16.94
C PRO A 19 24.48 -1.80 -16.12
N THR A 20 23.83 -1.85 -14.97
CA THR A 20 23.57 -3.08 -14.23
C THR A 20 22.95 -4.08 -15.20
N LEU A 21 23.62 -5.24 -15.32
CA LEU A 21 23.46 -6.22 -16.37
C LEU A 21 22.00 -6.64 -16.64
N ARG A 22 21.63 -6.61 -17.93
CA ARG A 22 20.70 -7.49 -18.67
C ARG A 22 19.17 -7.30 -18.69
N ILE A 23 18.52 -6.44 -17.90
CA ILE A 23 17.03 -6.41 -17.92
C ILE A 23 16.41 -5.23 -18.70
N LEU A 24 17.16 -4.18 -19.06
CA LEU A 24 16.51 -2.87 -19.23
C LEU A 24 17.11 -1.94 -20.32
N GLU A 25 17.39 -2.43 -21.52
CA GLU A 25 18.03 -1.61 -22.57
C GLU A 25 17.11 -0.65 -23.35
N LYS A 26 15.76 -0.71 -23.22
CA LYS A 26 14.85 0.23 -23.92
C LYS A 26 13.84 0.98 -23.06
N GLN A 27 13.55 0.52 -21.83
CA GLN A 27 12.70 1.23 -20.84
C GLN A 27 13.39 1.41 -19.47
N GLY A 28 14.67 1.05 -19.35
CA GLY A 28 15.45 1.02 -18.10
C GLY A 28 15.67 2.33 -17.36
N GLY A 29 15.75 3.43 -18.10
CA GLY A 29 16.03 4.73 -17.51
C GLY A 29 14.96 5.15 -16.51
N ASN A 30 13.68 4.93 -16.85
CA ASN A 30 12.56 5.34 -16.01
C ASN A 30 12.49 4.53 -14.71
N TYR A 31 12.71 3.21 -14.78
CA TYR A 31 12.67 2.35 -13.60
C TYR A 31 13.78 2.67 -12.59
N LYS A 32 15.01 2.96 -13.07
CA LYS A 32 16.12 3.34 -12.19
C LYS A 32 15.86 4.65 -11.44
N ALA A 33 15.36 5.66 -12.13
CA ALA A 33 15.02 6.94 -11.51
C ALA A 33 13.90 6.80 -10.46
N ILE A 34 12.92 5.92 -10.72
CA ILE A 34 11.83 5.64 -9.80
C ILE A 34 12.32 4.92 -8.53
N MET A 35 13.29 4.01 -8.64
CA MET A 35 13.79 3.26 -7.48
C MET A 35 14.45 4.13 -6.40
N LEU A 36 15.25 5.13 -6.81
CA LEU A 36 15.89 6.05 -5.86
C LEU A 36 14.86 6.95 -5.19
N LYS A 37 13.90 7.46 -5.97
CA LYS A 37 12.76 8.22 -5.44
C LYS A 37 11.93 7.37 -4.48
N LEU A 38 11.67 6.11 -4.84
CA LEU A 38 10.93 5.18 -4.01
C LEU A 38 11.63 4.99 -2.66
N LEU A 39 12.94 4.70 -2.64
CA LEU A 39 13.69 4.60 -1.40
C LEU A 39 13.65 5.89 -0.57
N SER A 40 13.77 7.06 -1.22
CA SER A 40 13.70 8.36 -0.54
C SER A 40 12.36 8.57 0.15
N TYR A 41 11.25 8.31 -0.54
CA TYR A 41 9.92 8.44 0.04
C TYR A 41 9.61 7.33 1.05
N LEU A 42 10.11 6.10 0.85
CA LEU A 42 9.98 5.02 1.82
C LEU A 42 10.69 5.37 3.12
N ILE A 43 11.92 5.89 3.08
CA ILE A 43 12.66 6.36 4.26
C ILE A 43 11.84 7.45 4.97
N LYS A 44 11.35 8.43 4.23
CA LYS A 44 10.57 9.54 4.78
C LYS A 44 9.32 9.06 5.51
N GLU A 45 8.48 8.26 4.86
CA GLU A 45 7.23 7.77 5.45
C GLU A 45 7.48 6.75 6.56
N SER A 46 8.51 5.90 6.40
CA SER A 46 8.90 4.91 7.41
C SER A 46 9.31 5.56 8.73
N GLN A 47 10.08 6.65 8.69
CA GLN A 47 10.47 7.38 9.89
C GLN A 47 9.28 7.97 10.65
N LEU A 48 8.22 8.40 9.94
CA LEU A 48 7.00 8.90 10.57
C LEU A 48 6.22 7.81 11.30
N LEU A 49 6.35 6.55 10.84
CA LEU A 49 5.72 5.38 11.46
C LEU A 49 6.64 4.64 12.45
N GLY A 50 7.87 5.11 12.66
CA GLY A 50 8.83 4.44 13.55
C GLY A 50 9.47 3.18 12.98
N GLY A 51 9.55 3.06 11.65
CA GLY A 51 10.28 1.99 10.97
C GLY A 51 11.79 2.25 10.85
N THR A 52 12.49 1.27 10.28
CA THR A 52 13.95 1.14 10.19
C THR A 52 14.50 1.09 8.76
N VAL A 53 13.71 1.52 7.76
CA VAL A 53 14.14 1.54 6.34
C VAL A 53 15.44 2.34 6.16
N LEU A 54 15.63 3.43 6.91
CA LEU A 54 16.86 4.21 6.88
C LEU A 54 18.09 3.40 7.32
N ASP A 55 17.96 2.61 8.38
CA ASP A 55 19.07 1.80 8.89
C ASP A 55 19.44 0.71 7.89
N GLN A 56 18.43 0.10 7.26
CA GLN A 56 18.64 -0.85 6.18
C GLN A 56 19.31 -0.19 4.98
N PHE A 57 18.87 1.01 4.57
CA PHE A 57 19.47 1.76 3.48
C PHE A 57 20.97 1.97 3.71
N TRP A 58 21.34 2.49 4.87
CA TRP A 58 22.75 2.70 5.20
C TRP A 58 23.54 1.39 5.23
N LYS A 59 22.97 0.30 5.75
CA LYS A 59 23.61 -1.01 5.70
C LYS A 59 23.87 -1.46 4.26
N GLN A 60 22.92 -1.26 3.36
CA GLN A 60 23.10 -1.59 1.94
C GLN A 60 24.13 -0.67 1.27
N VAL A 61 24.24 0.60 1.68
CA VAL A 61 25.33 1.50 1.25
C VAL A 61 26.68 0.95 1.70
N GLU A 62 26.82 0.54 2.96
CA GLU A 62 28.08 -0.05 3.48
C GLU A 62 28.53 -1.29 2.70
N GLU A 63 27.60 -2.03 2.09
CA GLU A 63 27.87 -3.22 1.26
C GLU A 63 28.33 -2.86 -0.17
N CYS A 64 28.13 -1.63 -0.64
CA CYS A 64 28.44 -1.23 -2.02
C CYS A 64 29.95 -1.06 -2.29
N HIS A 65 30.75 -0.79 -1.26
CA HIS A 65 32.21 -0.64 -1.39
C HIS A 65 32.91 -0.81 -0.02
N PRO A 66 34.09 -1.46 0.07
CA PRO A 66 34.77 -1.69 1.35
C PRO A 66 35.03 -0.43 2.20
N LYS A 67 35.28 0.71 1.54
CA LYS A 67 35.51 2.00 2.21
C LYS A 67 34.22 2.66 2.73
N PHE A 68 33.06 2.29 2.21
CA PHE A 68 31.80 2.94 2.59
C PHE A 68 31.42 2.69 4.06
N LYS A 69 31.91 1.62 4.69
CA LYS A 69 31.73 1.43 6.13
C LYS A 69 32.32 2.56 6.97
N GLU A 70 33.53 3.01 6.62
CA GLU A 70 34.18 4.15 7.28
C GLU A 70 33.47 5.47 6.89
N ASN A 71 33.21 5.66 5.60
CA ASN A 71 32.63 6.91 5.10
C ASN A 71 31.20 7.13 5.63
N VAL A 72 30.37 6.09 5.72
CA VAL A 72 29.01 6.15 6.33
C VAL A 72 29.10 6.47 7.82
N SER A 73 30.08 5.90 8.55
CA SER A 73 30.33 6.27 9.94
C SER A 73 30.70 7.75 10.07
N ASN A 74 31.53 8.27 9.17
CA ASN A 74 31.90 9.69 9.15
C ASN A 74 30.68 10.59 8.87
N ILE A 75 29.84 10.23 7.89
CA ILE A 75 28.60 10.96 7.57
C ILE A 75 27.64 10.97 8.76
N ARG A 76 27.44 9.84 9.44
CA ARG A 76 26.54 9.75 10.60
C ARG A 76 27.00 10.59 11.80
N ASN A 77 28.31 10.79 11.92
CA ASN A 77 28.91 11.64 12.95
C ASN A 77 29.06 13.11 12.51
N ALA A 78 28.75 13.43 11.25
CA ALA A 78 28.90 14.77 10.71
C ALA A 78 27.84 15.74 11.27
N PRO A 79 28.19 17.03 11.46
CA PRO A 79 27.22 18.05 11.82
C PRO A 79 26.08 18.15 10.78
N SER A 80 24.86 18.38 11.27
CA SER A 80 23.67 18.58 10.43
C SER A 80 23.71 19.79 9.48
N VAL A 81 24.80 20.56 9.41
CA VAL A 81 24.93 21.66 8.43
C VAL A 81 25.56 21.20 7.12
N LEU A 82 26.08 19.96 7.06
CA LEU A 82 26.85 19.44 5.93
C LEU A 82 26.07 18.41 5.09
N PHE A 83 24.74 18.46 5.10
CA PHE A 83 23.93 17.46 4.38
C PHE A 83 24.23 17.41 2.88
N ASP A 84 24.48 18.57 2.26
CA ASP A 84 24.79 18.67 0.83
C ASP A 84 26.19 18.11 0.50
N GLU A 85 27.05 17.91 1.51
CA GLU A 85 28.38 17.32 1.36
C GLU A 85 28.35 15.79 1.52
N ALA A 86 27.22 15.19 1.92
CA ALA A 86 27.11 13.75 2.14
C ALA A 86 27.58 12.90 0.94
N PRO A 87 27.24 13.24 -0.32
CA PRO A 87 27.79 12.53 -1.48
C PRO A 87 29.32 12.62 -1.56
N ALA A 88 29.88 13.82 -1.39
CA ALA A 88 31.33 14.02 -1.44
C ALA A 88 32.05 13.24 -0.33
N MET A 89 31.50 13.24 0.89
CA MET A 89 32.01 12.45 2.01
C MET A 89 31.91 10.94 1.73
N LEU A 90 30.81 10.49 1.12
CA LEU A 90 30.63 9.06 0.80
C LEU A 90 31.69 8.56 -0.19
N PHE A 91 32.00 9.36 -1.22
CA PHE A 91 32.97 9.00 -2.25
C PHE A 91 34.41 9.44 -1.93
N GLU A 92 34.70 9.91 -0.72
CA GLU A 92 36.05 10.34 -0.36
C GLU A 92 37.06 9.21 -0.55
N GLY A 93 37.97 9.39 -1.53
CA GLY A 93 38.96 8.39 -1.93
C GLY A 93 38.37 7.08 -2.44
N VAL A 94 37.21 7.12 -3.11
CA VAL A 94 36.59 6.02 -3.84
C VAL A 94 36.32 6.47 -5.27
N ASP A 95 36.79 5.72 -6.28
CA ASP A 95 36.33 5.93 -7.66
C ASP A 95 34.90 5.41 -7.78
N ARG A 96 33.97 6.24 -8.24
CA ARG A 96 32.56 5.86 -8.42
C ARG A 96 32.43 4.66 -9.38
N ASN A 97 33.32 4.50 -10.35
CA ASN A 97 33.26 3.38 -11.30
C ASN A 97 33.54 2.02 -10.65
N ASP A 98 34.16 2.02 -9.46
CA ASP A 98 34.49 0.81 -8.70
C ASP A 98 33.38 0.43 -7.68
N VAL A 99 32.29 1.19 -7.63
CA VAL A 99 31.22 0.99 -6.65
C VAL A 99 30.14 0.06 -7.21
N ASP A 100 29.82 -1.00 -6.46
CA ASP A 100 28.73 -1.91 -6.78
C ASP A 100 27.44 -1.46 -6.09
N PHE A 101 26.49 -0.95 -6.86
CA PHE A 101 25.20 -0.48 -6.33
C PHE A 101 24.08 -1.53 -6.39
N GLU A 102 24.39 -2.78 -6.76
CA GLU A 102 23.43 -3.88 -6.76
C GLU A 102 22.67 -4.03 -5.42
N PRO A 103 23.30 -3.88 -4.23
CA PRO A 103 22.57 -3.97 -2.95
C PRO A 103 21.43 -2.95 -2.81
N ILE A 104 21.66 -1.70 -3.24
CA ILE A 104 20.64 -0.63 -3.20
C ILE A 104 19.48 -0.94 -4.14
N PHE A 105 19.77 -1.41 -5.36
CA PHE A 105 18.74 -1.78 -6.31
C PHE A 105 17.94 -3.00 -5.86
N LYS A 106 18.58 -4.00 -5.24
CA LYS A 106 17.89 -5.15 -4.65
C LYS A 106 16.94 -4.71 -3.54
N MET A 107 17.39 -3.85 -2.63
CA MET A 107 16.52 -3.30 -1.58
C MET A 107 15.32 -2.57 -2.17
N ALA A 108 15.53 -1.73 -3.19
CA ALA A 108 14.43 -0.99 -3.83
C ALA A 108 13.43 -1.95 -4.50
N ALA A 109 13.92 -2.98 -5.19
CA ALA A 109 13.09 -4.02 -5.82
C ALA A 109 12.31 -4.85 -4.78
N GLU A 110 12.91 -5.18 -3.63
CA GLU A 110 12.23 -5.84 -2.52
C GLU A 110 11.04 -5.02 -2.05
N TYR A 111 11.21 -3.72 -1.78
CA TYR A 111 10.10 -2.87 -1.35
C TYR A 111 9.06 -2.61 -2.45
N PHE A 112 9.48 -2.45 -3.70
CA PHE A 112 8.58 -2.32 -4.83
C PHE A 112 7.65 -3.55 -4.94
N THR A 113 8.20 -4.73 -4.72
CA THR A 113 7.43 -5.99 -4.77
C THR A 113 6.56 -6.19 -3.53
N HIS A 114 7.19 -6.17 -2.37
CA HIS A 114 6.59 -6.60 -1.12
C HIS A 114 5.76 -5.51 -0.42
N LEU A 115 5.93 -4.23 -0.77
CA LEU A 115 4.99 -3.18 -0.39
C LEU A 115 4.19 -2.69 -1.58
N GLY A 116 4.84 -2.36 -2.70
CA GLY A 116 4.17 -1.80 -3.88
C GLY A 116 3.10 -2.72 -4.46
N ILE A 117 3.53 -3.82 -5.07
CA ILE A 117 2.63 -4.79 -5.71
C ILE A 117 1.66 -5.37 -4.68
N ALA A 118 2.14 -5.70 -3.49
CA ALA A 118 1.29 -6.25 -2.44
C ALA A 118 0.13 -5.30 -2.08
N PHE A 119 0.38 -4.00 -1.87
CA PHE A 119 -0.67 -3.04 -1.46
C PHE A 119 -1.57 -2.58 -2.62
N MET A 120 -1.11 -2.66 -3.87
CA MET A 120 -1.94 -2.35 -5.04
C MET A 120 -2.74 -3.56 -5.54
N ASN A 121 -2.40 -4.77 -5.10
CA ASN A 121 -3.14 -5.98 -5.41
C ASN A 121 -4.20 -6.24 -4.32
N PRO A 122 -5.50 -6.05 -4.58
CA PRO A 122 -6.56 -6.30 -3.59
C PRO A 122 -6.69 -7.78 -3.18
N GLY A 123 -6.02 -8.69 -3.90
CA GLY A 123 -6.07 -10.14 -3.71
C GLY A 123 -7.04 -10.81 -4.70
N GLY A 124 -6.63 -11.95 -5.26
CA GLY A 124 -7.40 -12.69 -6.26
C GLY A 124 -8.63 -13.45 -5.71
N PRO A 125 -9.32 -14.23 -6.57
CA PRO A 125 -10.57 -14.95 -6.24
C PRO A 125 -10.45 -15.92 -5.06
N LYS A 126 -9.27 -16.51 -4.82
CA LYS A 126 -9.00 -17.38 -3.65
C LYS A 126 -9.08 -16.60 -2.32
N SER A 127 -8.89 -15.28 -2.36
CA SER A 127 -9.01 -14.35 -1.23
C SER A 127 -10.44 -13.88 -0.99
N GLY A 128 -11.39 -14.22 -1.86
CA GLY A 128 -12.79 -13.77 -1.77
C GLY A 128 -13.01 -12.31 -2.18
N GLY A 129 -12.14 -11.74 -3.05
CA GLY A 129 -12.19 -10.34 -3.47
C GLY A 129 -13.47 -9.91 -4.20
N GLY A 130 -14.23 -10.86 -4.72
CA GLY A 130 -15.60 -10.59 -5.16
C GLY A 130 -16.53 -10.46 -3.96
N THR A 131 -17.16 -9.29 -3.79
CA THR A 131 -18.29 -9.13 -2.87
C THR A 131 -19.29 -10.27 -3.13
N PRO A 132 -19.49 -11.20 -2.17
CA PRO A 132 -20.48 -12.25 -2.33
C PRO A 132 -21.83 -11.61 -2.64
N HIS A 133 -22.55 -12.11 -3.64
CA HIS A 133 -23.88 -11.64 -4.03
C HIS A 133 -24.98 -12.02 -3.01
N SER A 134 -24.67 -11.90 -1.72
CA SER A 134 -25.37 -12.42 -0.54
C SER A 134 -25.22 -13.93 -0.36
N VAL A 135 -24.61 -14.32 0.76
CA VAL A 135 -24.95 -15.60 1.38
C VAL A 135 -26.19 -15.29 2.22
N SER A 136 -27.37 -15.76 1.78
CA SER A 136 -28.66 -15.26 2.25
C SER A 136 -28.91 -15.48 3.74
N ASP A 137 -28.21 -16.44 4.35
CA ASP A 137 -28.22 -16.69 5.80
C ASP A 137 -27.52 -15.57 6.58
N VAL A 138 -26.37 -15.08 6.09
CA VAL A 138 -25.56 -14.03 6.75
C VAL A 138 -26.32 -12.72 6.92
N VAL A 139 -27.21 -12.38 5.99
CA VAL A 139 -28.01 -11.14 6.06
C VAL A 139 -28.88 -11.09 7.32
N LYS A 140 -29.36 -12.26 7.77
CA LYS A 140 -30.28 -12.40 8.91
C LYS A 140 -29.56 -12.70 10.23
N MET A 141 -28.23 -12.82 10.21
CA MET A 141 -27.47 -13.13 11.42
C MET A 141 -27.40 -11.93 12.36
N GLU A 142 -27.48 -12.24 13.65
CA GLU A 142 -27.21 -11.26 14.71
C GLU A 142 -25.72 -10.94 14.81
N THR A 143 -25.42 -9.81 15.47
CA THR A 143 -24.05 -9.28 15.58
C THR A 143 -23.06 -10.32 16.15
N ASP A 144 -23.45 -11.07 17.19
CA ASP A 144 -22.64 -12.14 17.79
C ASP A 144 -22.36 -13.31 16.84
N GLN A 145 -23.36 -13.73 16.06
CA GLN A 145 -23.20 -14.80 15.08
C GLN A 145 -22.24 -14.36 13.96
N LEU A 146 -22.38 -13.11 13.50
CA LEU A 146 -21.49 -12.53 12.50
C LEU A 146 -20.04 -12.45 13.01
N LEU A 147 -19.83 -12.05 14.26
CA LEU A 147 -18.51 -12.01 14.88
C LEU A 147 -17.90 -13.41 14.96
N SER A 148 -18.69 -14.43 15.33
CA SER A 148 -18.23 -15.81 15.35
C SER A 148 -17.79 -16.29 13.95
N VAL A 149 -18.56 -15.99 12.90
CA VAL A 149 -18.19 -16.31 11.51
C VAL A 149 -16.94 -15.54 11.07
N ALA A 150 -16.81 -14.27 11.46
CA ALA A 150 -15.64 -13.45 11.15
C ALA A 150 -14.35 -13.92 11.88
N GLN A 151 -14.48 -14.69 12.96
CA GLN A 151 -13.36 -15.26 13.71
C GLN A 151 -12.93 -16.65 13.20
N GLU A 152 -13.69 -17.28 12.30
CA GLU A 152 -13.32 -18.56 11.71
C GLU A 152 -11.94 -18.49 11.02
N VAL A 153 -11.13 -19.53 11.20
CA VAL A 153 -9.79 -19.61 10.61
C VAL A 153 -9.89 -19.71 9.08
N GLY A 154 -9.04 -18.95 8.38
CA GLY A 154 -8.96 -18.97 6.92
C GLY A 154 -9.80 -17.89 6.22
N PHE A 155 -9.95 -18.08 4.91
CA PHE A 155 -10.71 -17.20 4.00
C PHE A 155 -11.96 -17.89 3.51
N GLY A 156 -12.98 -17.10 3.21
CA GLY A 156 -14.18 -17.62 2.58
C GLY A 156 -15.21 -16.57 2.26
N VAL A 157 -16.02 -16.87 1.27
CA VAL A 157 -17.17 -16.07 0.83
C VAL A 157 -18.08 -15.73 2.01
N ARG A 158 -18.32 -16.68 2.92
CA ARG A 158 -19.16 -16.47 4.10
C ARG A 158 -18.56 -15.46 5.09
N LYS A 159 -17.25 -15.56 5.33
CA LYS A 159 -16.50 -14.64 6.19
C LYS A 159 -16.50 -13.21 5.64
N GLN A 160 -16.25 -13.06 4.33
CA GLN A 160 -16.32 -11.77 3.66
C GLN A 160 -17.73 -11.18 3.71
N ALA A 161 -18.77 -11.99 3.52
CA ALA A 161 -20.16 -11.54 3.71
C ALA A 161 -20.42 -11.09 5.16
N ALA A 162 -19.87 -11.80 6.16
CA ALA A 162 -20.03 -11.45 7.56
C ALA A 162 -19.32 -10.13 7.90
N LEU A 163 -18.07 -9.95 7.47
CA LEU A 163 -17.31 -8.71 7.62
C LEU A 163 -18.04 -7.52 6.97
N LYS A 164 -18.57 -7.71 5.76
CA LYS A 164 -19.38 -6.69 5.07
C LYS A 164 -20.64 -6.30 5.86
N ARG A 165 -21.30 -7.27 6.49
CA ARG A 165 -22.48 -7.00 7.33
C ARG A 165 -22.11 -6.33 8.65
N LEU A 166 -20.98 -6.71 9.24
CA LEU A 166 -20.44 -6.10 10.45
C LEU A 166 -20.03 -4.64 10.22
N SER A 167 -19.32 -4.34 9.13
CA SER A 167 -18.96 -2.95 8.77
C SER A 167 -20.20 -2.09 8.52
N PHE A 168 -21.26 -2.66 7.94
CA PHE A 168 -22.57 -2.01 7.82
C PHE A 168 -23.20 -1.68 9.19
N LYS A 169 -23.21 -2.66 10.10
CA LYS A 169 -23.73 -2.47 11.46
C LYS A 169 -22.89 -1.45 12.24
N ARG A 170 -21.57 -1.36 11.95
CA ARG A 170 -20.65 -0.37 12.54
C ARG A 170 -20.88 1.04 11.98
N ASP A 171 -20.85 1.21 10.67
CA ASP A 171 -20.74 2.54 10.03
C ASP A 171 -22.07 3.10 9.52
N GLY A 172 -23.08 2.25 9.38
CA GLY A 172 -24.40 2.62 8.87
C GLY A 172 -24.56 2.37 7.36
N TYR A 173 -25.64 2.91 6.81
CA TYR A 173 -26.10 2.61 5.44
C TYR A 173 -25.61 3.59 4.38
N SER A 174 -24.58 4.38 4.66
CA SER A 174 -24.01 5.32 3.68
C SER A 174 -22.52 5.08 3.51
N CYS A 175 -22.03 5.27 2.29
CA CYS A 175 -20.60 5.32 2.03
C CYS A 175 -19.99 6.51 2.78
N VAL A 176 -18.97 6.26 3.60
CA VAL A 176 -18.31 7.29 4.42
C VAL A 176 -17.56 8.35 3.58
N MET A 177 -17.27 8.05 2.31
CA MET A 177 -16.54 8.94 1.40
C MET A 177 -17.43 9.77 0.48
N THR A 178 -18.57 9.21 0.05
CA THR A 178 -19.45 9.82 -0.97
C THR A 178 -20.82 10.23 -0.42
N GLY A 179 -21.19 9.77 0.78
CA GLY A 179 -22.51 9.97 1.36
C GLY A 179 -23.65 9.17 0.69
N VAL A 180 -23.35 8.43 -0.39
CA VAL A 180 -24.32 7.61 -1.12
C VAL A 180 -24.89 6.53 -0.20
N LYS A 181 -26.21 6.40 -0.20
CA LYS A 181 -26.91 5.38 0.59
C LYS A 181 -26.85 4.01 -0.10
N PHE A 182 -26.43 3.01 0.65
CA PHE A 182 -26.47 1.61 0.26
C PHE A 182 -27.86 1.01 0.48
N ASN A 183 -28.22 0.03 -0.36
CA ASN A 183 -29.38 -0.80 -0.10
C ASN A 183 -29.01 -1.96 0.82
N GLU A 184 -29.64 -2.01 1.99
CA GLU A 184 -29.41 -3.07 2.99
C GLU A 184 -29.85 -4.46 2.49
N VAL A 185 -30.90 -4.50 1.67
CA VAL A 185 -31.51 -5.75 1.20
C VAL A 185 -31.62 -5.69 -0.32
N HIS A 186 -31.00 -6.65 -0.99
CA HIS A 186 -31.38 -7.06 -2.35
C HIS A 186 -32.82 -7.60 -2.28
N SER A 187 -33.81 -6.72 -2.13
CA SER A 187 -35.19 -7.15 -2.31
C SER A 187 -35.31 -7.50 -3.78
N ARG A 188 -35.41 -8.80 -4.09
CA ARG A 188 -35.63 -9.33 -5.45
C ARG A 188 -36.87 -8.74 -6.15
N TYR A 189 -37.65 -7.90 -5.45
CA TYR A 189 -38.91 -7.31 -5.87
C TYR A 189 -38.93 -5.77 -5.97
N LYS A 190 -37.79 -5.06 -5.93
CA LYS A 190 -37.83 -3.60 -6.13
C LYS A 190 -37.78 -3.21 -7.62
N LEU A 191 -38.97 -3.16 -8.20
CA LEU A 191 -39.35 -2.52 -9.47
C LEU A 191 -39.27 -0.98 -9.42
N HIS A 192 -38.55 -0.39 -8.48
CA HIS A 192 -38.45 1.06 -8.33
C HIS A 192 -37.11 1.55 -8.86
N ARG A 193 -37.21 2.49 -9.82
CA ARG A 193 -36.14 3.17 -10.58
C ARG A 193 -35.21 4.04 -9.70
N GLY A 194 -34.77 3.54 -8.55
CA GLY A 194 -33.73 4.15 -7.74
C GLY A 194 -32.39 3.50 -8.03
N TYR A 195 -31.33 4.29 -8.15
CA TYR A 195 -29.96 3.78 -8.30
C TYR A 195 -29.63 2.83 -7.14
N ASN A 196 -29.41 1.55 -7.45
CA ASN A 196 -29.10 0.53 -6.46
C ASN A 196 -27.59 0.49 -6.21
N PHE A 197 -27.12 1.20 -5.18
CA PHE A 197 -25.71 1.13 -4.80
C PHE A 197 -25.48 -0.05 -3.85
N ASN A 198 -24.76 -1.04 -4.37
CA ASN A 198 -24.27 -2.17 -3.60
C ASN A 198 -22.92 -1.79 -2.98
N PRO A 199 -22.76 -1.89 -1.65
CA PRO A 199 -21.47 -1.60 -1.05
C PRO A 199 -20.46 -2.64 -1.45
N ILE A 200 -19.22 -2.20 -1.59
CA ILE A 200 -18.07 -3.07 -1.78
C ILE A 200 -17.33 -3.13 -0.44
N LEU A 201 -17.04 -4.35 0.01
CA LEU A 201 -16.19 -4.54 1.18
C LEU A 201 -14.75 -4.23 0.79
N SER A 202 -14.20 -3.16 1.33
CA SER A 202 -12.83 -2.72 1.10
C SER A 202 -11.98 -3.06 2.31
N HIS A 203 -10.84 -3.71 2.11
CA HIS A 203 -9.85 -3.90 3.17
C HIS A 203 -8.92 -2.69 3.20
N ILE A 204 -8.50 -2.25 4.39
CA ILE A 204 -7.49 -1.19 4.55
C ILE A 204 -6.13 -1.74 4.13
N ILE A 205 -5.74 -2.88 4.71
CA ILE A 205 -4.59 -3.67 4.28
C ILE A 205 -5.09 -4.81 3.39
N PRO A 206 -4.65 -4.89 2.12
CA PRO A 206 -5.15 -5.88 1.18
C PRO A 206 -4.90 -7.33 1.60
N ASN A 207 -5.78 -8.23 1.13
CA ASN A 207 -5.69 -9.65 1.44
C ASN A 207 -4.50 -10.36 0.77
N SER A 208 -3.90 -9.75 -0.26
CA SER A 208 -2.65 -10.20 -0.88
C SER A 208 -1.48 -10.30 0.11
N VAL A 209 -1.53 -9.58 1.23
CA VAL A 209 -0.52 -9.62 2.31
C VAL A 209 -0.58 -10.93 3.10
N HIS A 210 -1.70 -11.66 3.02
CA HIS A 210 -1.89 -12.85 3.85
C HIS A 210 -0.93 -13.98 3.49
N GLY A 211 -0.19 -14.46 4.50
CA GLY A 211 0.69 -15.62 4.32
C GLY A 211 1.95 -15.31 3.53
N GLU A 212 2.25 -14.03 3.29
CA GLU A 212 3.44 -13.57 2.58
C GLU A 212 4.50 -13.10 3.59
N PRO A 213 5.45 -13.97 4.01
CA PRO A 213 6.40 -13.65 5.07
C PRO A 213 7.33 -12.49 4.69
N ASP A 214 7.72 -12.38 3.42
CA ASP A 214 8.59 -11.30 2.94
C ASP A 214 7.87 -9.95 2.96
N THR A 215 6.58 -9.93 2.60
CA THR A 215 5.70 -8.76 2.77
C THR A 215 5.60 -8.34 4.23
N LEU A 216 5.38 -9.28 5.14
CA LEU A 216 5.31 -8.99 6.58
C LEU A 216 6.66 -8.48 7.14
N LYS A 217 7.78 -8.99 6.62
CA LYS A 217 9.13 -8.48 6.95
C LYS A 217 9.31 -7.05 6.46
N CYS A 218 8.92 -6.74 5.23
CA CYS A 218 8.96 -5.38 4.70
C CYS A 218 8.05 -4.42 5.47
N ILE A 219 6.85 -4.84 5.87
CA ILE A 219 5.96 -4.05 6.75
C ILE A 219 6.63 -3.78 8.10
N ALA A 220 7.27 -4.79 8.71
CA ALA A 220 7.97 -4.61 9.98
C ALA A 220 9.15 -3.62 9.89
N MET A 221 9.89 -3.65 8.78
CA MET A 221 10.95 -2.68 8.53
C MET A 221 10.39 -1.29 8.21
N PHE A 222 9.26 -1.22 7.50
CA PHE A 222 8.67 0.05 7.08
C PHE A 222 7.94 0.78 8.21
N ALA A 223 7.18 0.08 9.05
CA ALA A 223 6.29 0.68 10.05
C ALA A 223 6.43 0.06 11.45
N GLY A 224 7.45 -0.77 11.68
CA GLY A 224 7.71 -1.41 12.96
C GLY A 224 6.98 -2.74 13.17
N ASN A 225 7.44 -3.49 14.18
CA ASN A 225 6.88 -4.81 14.52
C ASN A 225 5.40 -4.73 14.95
N GLU A 226 4.99 -3.65 15.63
CA GLU A 226 3.60 -3.45 16.03
C GLU A 226 2.65 -3.40 14.83
N ALA A 227 3.02 -2.68 13.77
CA ALA A 227 2.24 -2.62 12.54
C ALA A 227 2.13 -4.00 11.88
N ARG A 228 3.23 -4.75 11.79
CA ARG A 228 3.22 -6.14 11.29
C ARG A 228 2.28 -7.01 12.12
N ASP A 229 2.38 -6.97 13.45
CA ASP A 229 1.60 -7.83 14.33
C ASP A 229 0.11 -7.51 14.24
N LEU A 230 -0.26 -6.24 14.14
CA LEU A 230 -1.63 -5.83 13.86
C LEU A 230 -2.11 -6.33 12.50
N VAL A 231 -1.29 -6.26 11.45
CA VAL A 231 -1.65 -6.80 10.13
C VAL A 231 -1.96 -8.29 10.25
N VAL A 232 -1.08 -9.08 10.87
CA VAL A 232 -1.29 -10.53 11.06
C VAL A 232 -2.57 -10.81 11.85
N GLN A 233 -2.80 -10.07 12.94
CA GLN A 233 -3.95 -10.27 13.82
C GLN A 233 -5.28 -9.84 13.18
N HIS A 234 -5.28 -8.78 12.38
CA HIS A 234 -6.50 -8.10 11.94
C HIS A 234 -6.77 -8.16 10.45
N LEU A 235 -5.96 -8.86 9.64
CA LEU A 235 -6.12 -8.88 8.18
C LEU A 235 -7.55 -9.20 7.74
N ASN A 236 -8.20 -10.17 8.39
CA ASN A 236 -9.59 -10.55 8.17
C ASN A 236 -10.52 -10.18 9.33
N ALA A 237 -10.28 -9.04 9.98
CA ALA A 237 -11.08 -8.56 11.09
C ALA A 237 -11.83 -7.28 10.73
N ILE A 238 -12.86 -6.95 11.51
CA ILE A 238 -13.65 -5.72 11.32
C ILE A 238 -12.78 -4.45 11.36
N GLY A 239 -11.70 -4.47 12.13
CA GLY A 239 -10.73 -3.38 12.24
C GLY A 239 -9.91 -3.10 10.97
N ASN A 240 -9.94 -3.99 9.98
CA ASN A 240 -9.23 -3.83 8.71
C ASN A 240 -10.18 -3.61 7.52
N VAL A 241 -11.47 -3.32 7.75
CA VAL A 241 -12.44 -3.21 6.65
C VAL A 241 -13.35 -1.99 6.75
N MET A 242 -13.87 -1.56 5.61
CA MET A 242 -14.92 -0.55 5.47
C MET A 242 -15.81 -0.88 4.25
N ASN A 243 -17.01 -0.30 4.19
CA ASN A 243 -17.89 -0.43 3.03
C ASN A 243 -17.82 0.84 2.18
N LEU A 244 -17.48 0.69 0.91
CA LEU A 244 -17.38 1.80 -0.05
C LEU A 244 -18.36 1.68 -1.21
N GLU A 245 -18.64 2.81 -1.82
CA GLU A 245 -19.23 2.89 -3.16
C GLU A 245 -18.16 2.49 -4.20
N LYS A 246 -18.58 2.02 -5.38
CA LYS A 246 -17.69 1.45 -6.41
C LYS A 246 -16.55 2.37 -6.81
N ASN A 247 -16.81 3.62 -7.17
CA ASN A 247 -15.76 4.54 -7.61
C ASN A 247 -14.82 4.90 -6.46
N ALA A 248 -15.36 5.06 -5.24
CA ALA A 248 -14.53 5.29 -4.06
C ALA A 248 -13.61 4.08 -3.75
N HIS A 249 -14.11 2.86 -3.99
CA HIS A 249 -13.34 1.62 -3.85
C HIS A 249 -12.24 1.50 -4.91
N GLU A 250 -12.56 1.71 -6.18
CA GLU A 250 -11.59 1.68 -7.29
C GLU A 250 -10.47 2.69 -7.05
N ALA A 251 -10.82 3.94 -6.74
CA ALA A 251 -9.83 4.97 -6.41
C ALA A 251 -8.99 4.65 -5.16
N TYR A 252 -9.52 3.86 -4.21
CA TYR A 252 -8.75 3.42 -3.05
C TYR A 252 -7.72 2.36 -3.42
N ASN A 253 -8.09 1.39 -4.26
CA ASN A 253 -7.19 0.35 -4.75
C ASN A 253 -6.06 0.94 -5.61
N ASP A 254 -6.36 2.00 -6.36
CA ASP A 254 -5.38 2.77 -7.13
C ASP A 254 -4.53 3.72 -6.26
N LEU A 255 -4.69 3.65 -4.94
CA LEU A 255 -3.96 4.47 -3.96
C LEU A 255 -4.13 5.97 -4.18
N GLN A 256 -5.26 6.42 -4.74
CA GLN A 256 -5.53 7.85 -5.03
C GLN A 256 -5.93 8.64 -3.78
N TRP A 257 -6.21 7.94 -2.68
CA TRP A 257 -6.51 8.52 -1.38
C TRP A 257 -6.23 7.53 -0.26
N GLY A 258 -6.17 8.04 0.97
CA GLY A 258 -6.00 7.24 2.18
C GLY A 258 -6.65 7.90 3.39
N ILE A 259 -6.46 7.28 4.55
CA ILE A 259 -7.05 7.72 5.81
C ILE A 259 -5.91 8.00 6.78
N GLU A 260 -5.82 9.24 7.26
CA GLU A 260 -4.98 9.54 8.42
C GLU A 260 -5.80 9.38 9.69
N ALA A 261 -5.25 8.71 10.69
CA ALA A 261 -5.98 8.41 11.91
C ALA A 261 -5.11 8.52 13.16
N TRP A 262 -5.68 9.05 14.25
CA TRP A 262 -5.00 9.13 15.54
C TRP A 262 -6.00 9.10 16.69
N ASN A 263 -5.52 8.73 17.88
CA ASN A 263 -6.31 8.79 19.11
C ASN A 263 -6.24 10.20 19.70
N GLU A 264 -7.39 10.78 20.03
CA GLU A 264 -7.53 12.05 20.72
C GLU A 264 -8.64 11.90 21.77
N ASP A 265 -8.29 12.09 23.05
CA ASP A 265 -9.21 11.96 24.19
C ASP A 265 -9.97 10.62 24.25
N GLY A 266 -9.29 9.52 23.90
CA GLY A 266 -9.88 8.17 23.89
C GLY A 266 -10.81 7.89 22.70
N MET A 267 -10.93 8.84 21.77
CA MET A 267 -11.67 8.68 20.52
C MET A 267 -10.72 8.71 19.34
N VAL A 268 -10.96 7.86 18.35
CA VAL A 268 -10.19 7.91 17.10
C VAL A 268 -10.75 9.02 16.21
N LYS A 269 -9.88 9.91 15.74
CA LYS A 269 -10.17 10.83 14.64
C LYS A 269 -9.66 10.24 13.33
N TYR A 270 -10.46 10.39 12.27
CA TYR A 270 -10.11 9.96 10.91
C TYR A 270 -10.23 11.17 9.99
N VAL A 271 -9.24 11.34 9.13
CA VAL A 271 -9.17 12.44 8.16
C VAL A 271 -8.92 11.89 6.78
N TYR A 272 -9.69 12.38 5.81
CA TYR A 272 -9.52 12.04 4.40
C TYR A 272 -8.28 12.72 3.84
N ARG A 273 -7.41 11.93 3.19
CA ARG A 273 -6.18 12.41 2.56
C ARG A 273 -6.15 12.02 1.09
N ARG A 274 -5.90 13.00 0.21
CA ARG A 274 -5.66 12.77 -1.22
C ARG A 274 -4.22 12.37 -1.47
N VAL A 275 -4.03 11.52 -2.47
CA VAL A 275 -2.72 11.01 -2.85
C VAL A 275 -2.63 10.91 -4.39
N PRO A 276 -1.72 11.63 -5.07
CA PRO A 276 -0.92 12.75 -4.56
C PRO A 276 -1.79 13.99 -4.29
N LEU A 277 -1.30 14.91 -3.45
CA LEU A 277 -2.01 16.15 -3.08
C LEU A 277 -2.17 17.14 -4.27
N ILE A 278 -1.55 16.85 -5.42
CA ILE A 278 -1.38 17.77 -6.54
C ILE A 278 -2.69 17.99 -7.34
N LEU A 279 -3.64 17.06 -7.25
CA LEU A 279 -4.89 17.16 -8.00
C LEU A 279 -5.89 18.10 -7.30
N GLU A 280 -6.37 19.13 -7.99
CA GLU A 280 -7.38 20.06 -7.47
C GLU A 280 -8.72 19.37 -7.20
N THR A 281 -9.06 18.37 -8.01
CA THR A 281 -10.28 17.56 -7.87
C THR A 281 -9.93 16.17 -7.38
N GLY A 282 -10.68 15.67 -6.38
CA GLY A 282 -10.57 14.27 -5.94
C GLY A 282 -11.18 13.31 -6.97
N PRO A 283 -11.04 11.99 -6.75
CA PRO A 283 -11.68 10.99 -7.59
C PRO A 283 -13.18 11.27 -7.74
N ALA A 284 -13.71 11.10 -8.96
CA ALA A 284 -15.11 11.35 -9.25
C ALA A 284 -16.01 10.63 -8.23
N SER A 285 -16.99 11.36 -7.67
CA SER A 285 -17.96 10.94 -6.63
C SER A 285 -17.55 11.05 -5.14
N ILE A 286 -16.27 11.21 -4.80
CA ILE A 286 -15.89 11.51 -3.41
C ILE A 286 -16.27 12.96 -3.08
N THR A 287 -17.06 13.15 -2.02
CA THR A 287 -17.58 14.47 -1.62
C THR A 287 -16.67 15.21 -0.65
N LEU A 288 -15.70 14.49 -0.07
CA LEU A 288 -14.75 15.01 0.92
C LEU A 288 -13.59 15.75 0.23
N ARG A 289 -13.12 16.82 0.88
CA ARG A 289 -11.88 17.53 0.55
C ARG A 289 -10.75 17.00 1.43
N ASP A 290 -9.51 17.14 0.97
CA ASP A 290 -8.35 16.81 1.80
C ASP A 290 -8.43 17.54 3.15
N GLY A 291 -8.25 16.82 4.25
CA GLY A 291 -8.38 17.35 5.59
C GLY A 291 -9.78 17.20 6.20
N ASP A 292 -10.80 16.84 5.41
CA ASP A 292 -12.15 16.66 5.93
C ASP A 292 -12.24 15.44 6.88
N PRO A 293 -13.02 15.53 7.96
CA PRO A 293 -13.20 14.42 8.89
C PRO A 293 -14.04 13.31 8.26
N ILE A 294 -13.60 12.07 8.46
CA ILE A 294 -14.38 10.86 8.13
C ILE A 294 -15.10 10.38 9.39
N LYS A 295 -16.41 10.11 9.26
CA LYS A 295 -17.25 9.65 10.38
C LYS A 295 -17.59 8.18 10.22
N PHE A 296 -16.86 7.33 10.94
CA PHE A 296 -17.18 5.92 11.14
C PHE A 296 -18.05 5.73 12.38
N GLY A 297 -18.57 4.51 12.59
CA GLY A 297 -19.29 4.19 13.83
C GLY A 297 -20.71 4.76 13.96
N LEU A 298 -21.31 5.26 12.87
CA LEU A 298 -22.67 5.83 12.87
C LEU A 298 -23.79 4.79 12.73
N GLY A 299 -23.43 3.51 12.62
CA GLY A 299 -24.38 2.41 12.51
C GLY A 299 -24.99 1.99 13.85
N THR A 300 -25.97 1.10 13.79
CA THR A 300 -26.74 0.64 14.97
C THR A 300 -25.88 -0.05 16.04
N GLU A 301 -24.70 -0.55 15.66
CA GLU A 301 -23.77 -1.27 16.54
C GLU A 301 -22.41 -0.55 16.64
N GLY A 302 -22.31 0.71 16.21
CA GLY A 302 -21.04 1.45 16.16
C GLY A 302 -20.33 1.53 17.51
N SER A 303 -21.06 1.75 18.61
CA SER A 303 -20.50 1.78 19.97
C SER A 303 -19.91 0.43 20.41
N ARG A 304 -20.48 -0.68 19.91
CA ARG A 304 -20.07 -2.04 20.25
C ARG A 304 -18.93 -2.55 19.36
N LEU A 305 -18.99 -2.23 18.07
CA LEU A 305 -18.06 -2.71 17.05
C LEU A 305 -16.83 -1.80 16.86
N GLY A 306 -16.77 -0.69 17.60
CA GLY A 306 -15.69 0.29 17.56
C GLY A 306 -15.97 1.43 16.59
N GLY A 307 -15.26 2.54 16.81
CA GLY A 307 -15.46 3.78 16.06
C GLY A 307 -14.90 3.79 14.63
N GLY A 308 -14.50 2.65 14.05
CA GLY A 308 -13.94 2.56 12.70
C GLY A 308 -12.83 1.51 12.54
N PRO A 309 -12.08 1.56 11.43
CA PRO A 309 -10.89 0.74 11.23
C PRO A 309 -9.74 1.12 12.19
N LEU A 310 -8.76 0.24 12.39
CA LEU A 310 -7.66 0.49 13.31
C LEU A 310 -6.74 1.62 12.80
N PRO A 311 -6.40 2.63 13.65
CA PRO A 311 -5.63 3.79 13.23
C PRO A 311 -4.29 3.46 12.57
N LEU A 312 -3.53 2.52 13.15
CA LEU A 312 -2.20 2.17 12.64
C LEU A 312 -2.28 1.48 11.27
N LEU A 313 -3.34 0.72 10.99
CA LEU A 313 -3.55 0.12 9.65
C LEU A 313 -3.89 1.19 8.61
N CYS A 314 -4.71 2.18 8.97
CA CYS A 314 -5.02 3.33 8.11
C CYS A 314 -3.74 4.12 7.76
N ASN A 315 -2.94 4.45 8.78
CA ASN A 315 -1.70 5.20 8.59
C ASN A 315 -0.65 4.40 7.80
N LEU A 316 -0.56 3.09 8.00
CA LEU A 316 0.30 2.21 7.20
C LEU A 316 -0.09 2.26 5.72
N GLN A 317 -1.37 2.08 5.39
CA GLN A 317 -1.82 2.15 4.00
C GLN A 317 -1.59 3.53 3.39
N LEU A 318 -1.87 4.61 4.12
CA LEU A 318 -1.64 5.98 3.66
C LEU A 318 -0.15 6.26 3.40
N ALA A 319 0.74 5.79 4.28
CA ALA A 319 2.19 5.93 4.12
C ALA A 319 2.71 5.20 2.87
N VAL A 320 2.23 3.97 2.63
CA VAL A 320 2.55 3.22 1.41
C VAL A 320 2.01 3.95 0.18
N ALA A 321 0.76 4.41 0.21
CA ALA A 321 0.15 5.18 -0.87
C ALA A 321 0.97 6.43 -1.23
N ARG A 322 1.40 7.20 -0.22
CA ARG A 322 2.26 8.38 -0.40
C ARG A 322 3.61 8.00 -1.00
N ALA A 323 4.27 6.97 -0.50
CA ALA A 323 5.57 6.57 -0.99
C ALA A 323 5.52 6.13 -2.47
N LEU A 324 4.51 5.36 -2.86
CA LEU A 324 4.37 4.86 -4.22
C LEU A 324 3.95 5.95 -5.22
N ASN A 325 2.99 6.80 -4.86
CA ASN A 325 2.53 7.87 -5.75
C ASN A 325 3.60 8.95 -5.93
N MET A 326 4.25 9.38 -4.85
CA MET A 326 5.25 10.46 -4.92
C MET A 326 6.53 10.04 -5.64
N SER A 327 6.85 8.73 -5.66
CA SER A 327 7.98 8.19 -6.41
C SER A 327 7.67 7.89 -7.88
N GLY A 328 6.40 7.85 -8.27
CA GLY A 328 5.95 7.34 -9.58
C GLY A 328 5.88 5.81 -9.67
N ALA A 329 6.19 5.08 -8.59
CA ALA A 329 6.09 3.62 -8.56
C ALA A 329 4.65 3.12 -8.74
N ALA A 330 3.65 3.88 -8.25
CA ALA A 330 2.24 3.52 -8.42
C ALA A 330 1.83 3.43 -9.90
N GLU A 331 2.21 4.42 -10.71
CA GLU A 331 1.92 4.44 -12.16
C GLU A 331 2.58 3.26 -12.89
N VAL A 332 3.82 2.93 -12.53
CA VAL A 332 4.51 1.76 -13.08
C VAL A 332 3.77 0.48 -12.71
N ILE A 333 3.40 0.29 -11.44
CA ILE A 333 2.68 -0.91 -11.00
C ILE A 333 1.32 -1.00 -11.72
N SER A 334 0.56 0.09 -11.82
CA SER A 334 -0.70 0.12 -12.58
C SER A 334 -0.51 -0.30 -14.03
N GLN A 335 0.48 0.24 -14.74
CA GLN A 335 0.78 -0.17 -16.11
C GLN A 335 1.16 -1.65 -16.20
N LEU A 336 1.92 -2.16 -15.22
CA LEU A 336 2.28 -3.58 -15.18
C LEU A 336 1.05 -4.47 -14.95
N MET A 337 0.09 -4.04 -14.14
CA MET A 337 -1.17 -4.74 -13.92
C MET A 337 -2.04 -4.72 -15.19
N GLU A 338 -2.18 -3.58 -15.85
CA GLU A 338 -2.90 -3.44 -17.13
C GLU A 338 -2.27 -4.33 -18.22
N ASP A 339 -0.93 -4.26 -18.38
CA ASP A 339 -0.19 -5.09 -19.33
C ASP A 339 -0.35 -6.59 -19.04
N ALA A 340 -0.53 -6.97 -17.78
CA ALA A 340 -0.78 -8.36 -17.37
C ALA A 340 -2.21 -8.81 -17.72
N ASP A 341 -3.19 -7.91 -17.58
CA ASP A 341 -4.60 -8.17 -17.90
C ASP A 341 -4.88 -8.25 -19.40
N ASP A 342 -4.06 -7.61 -20.25
CA ASP A 342 -4.25 -7.54 -21.72
C ASP A 342 -3.84 -8.81 -22.50
N SER A 343 -3.49 -9.91 -21.81
CA SER A 343 -3.17 -11.17 -22.47
C SER A 343 -4.43 -12.03 -22.70
N ASP A 344 -4.56 -12.63 -23.89
CA ASP A 344 -5.64 -13.58 -24.30
C ASP A 344 -5.76 -14.84 -23.38
N PHE A 345 -5.09 -14.86 -22.24
CA PHE A 345 -5.21 -15.88 -21.22
C PHE A 345 -6.39 -15.54 -20.29
N PRO A 346 -7.43 -16.39 -20.23
CA PRO A 346 -8.60 -16.15 -19.38
C PRO A 346 -8.19 -16.15 -17.90
N HIS A 347 -8.13 -14.97 -17.28
CA HIS A 347 -8.03 -14.72 -15.83
C HIS A 347 -7.34 -15.82 -14.99
N ILE A 348 -6.15 -16.25 -15.38
CA ILE A 348 -5.27 -16.96 -14.45
C ILE A 348 -4.51 -15.86 -13.72
N LEU A 349 -5.16 -15.29 -12.70
CA LEU A 349 -4.54 -14.35 -11.78
C LEU A 349 -3.28 -15.00 -11.20
N LEU A 350 -2.15 -14.46 -11.62
CA LEU A 350 -0.82 -14.94 -11.33
C LEU A 350 -0.57 -14.83 -9.82
N SER A 351 0.03 -15.86 -9.21
CA SER A 351 0.56 -15.70 -7.85
C SER A 351 1.62 -14.59 -7.84
N SER A 352 1.91 -13.97 -6.69
CA SER A 352 2.99 -12.95 -6.58
C SER A 352 4.28 -13.42 -7.25
N LYS A 353 4.61 -14.71 -7.09
CA LYS A 353 5.75 -15.36 -7.74
C LYS A 353 5.59 -15.47 -9.26
N ASP A 354 4.44 -15.93 -9.76
CA ASP A 354 4.20 -16.03 -11.20
C ASP A 354 4.11 -14.64 -11.86
N PHE A 355 3.65 -13.62 -11.13
CA PHE A 355 3.65 -12.22 -11.57
C PHE A 355 5.08 -11.70 -11.65
N CYS A 356 5.93 -11.96 -10.65
CA CYS A 356 7.35 -11.64 -10.74
C CYS A 356 8.04 -12.38 -11.90
N ASP A 357 7.77 -13.68 -12.08
CA ASP A 357 8.33 -14.47 -13.18
C ASP A 357 7.84 -13.99 -14.55
N ILE A 358 6.58 -13.53 -14.66
CA ILE A 358 6.01 -12.96 -15.89
C ILE A 358 6.44 -11.52 -16.11
N LEU A 359 6.64 -10.75 -15.05
CA LEU A 359 7.21 -9.41 -15.08
C LEU A 359 8.66 -9.50 -15.56
N ASP A 360 9.46 -10.39 -14.96
CA ASP A 360 10.82 -10.71 -15.39
C ASP A 360 10.82 -11.19 -16.85
N ALA A 361 9.94 -12.14 -17.21
CA ALA A 361 9.84 -12.64 -18.58
C ALA A 361 9.39 -11.55 -19.58
N LYS A 362 8.47 -10.65 -19.23
CA LYS A 362 8.00 -9.56 -20.11
C LYS A 362 9.04 -8.45 -20.23
N LEU A 363 9.75 -8.10 -19.16
CA LEU A 363 10.89 -7.19 -19.20
C LEU A 363 12.02 -7.78 -20.06
N LEU A 364 12.24 -9.10 -20.00
CA LEU A 364 13.19 -9.82 -20.84
C LEU A 364 12.71 -9.96 -22.31
N LEU A 365 11.41 -10.11 -22.58
CA LEU A 365 10.87 -10.24 -23.95
C LEU A 365 10.78 -8.90 -24.68
N LYS A 366 10.40 -7.81 -23.98
CA LYS A 366 10.42 -6.44 -24.53
C LYS A 366 11.84 -5.93 -24.80
N SER A 367 12.89 -6.61 -24.30
CA SER A 367 14.30 -6.32 -24.66
C SER A 367 14.81 -7.11 -25.88
N ILE A 368 14.09 -8.13 -26.35
CA ILE A 368 14.48 -8.97 -27.51
C ILE A 368 13.76 -8.56 -28.80
N CYS A 369 12.59 -7.92 -28.72
CA CYS A 369 11.85 -7.44 -29.88
C CYS A 369 11.97 -5.92 -30.05
N LEU A 370 13.12 -5.46 -30.57
CA LEU A 370 13.26 -4.29 -31.45
C LEU A 370 14.62 -4.31 -32.14
#